data_AF-A0A7J4EJC1-F1
#
_entry.id   AF-A0A7J4EJC1-F1
#
_cell.length_a   1.000
_cell.length_b   1.000
_cell.length_c   1.000
_cell.angle_alpha   90.00
_cell.angle_beta   90.00
_cell.angle_gamma   90.00
#
_symmetry.space_group_name_H-M   'P 1'
#
loop_
_entity.id
_entity.type
_entity.pdbx_description
1 polymer ?
#
loop_
_entity_poly.entity_id
_entity_poly.type
_entity_poly.pdbx_seq_one_letter_code
_entity_poly.pdbx_strand_id
1 'polypeptide(L)'
;MGKVILPAYIEKKYGISEVEFTRKFIKVNQEEIEINLYSEGKRNGVPIVLLGESRSRIYSNDVNKFLNNLKKLEPFLEKEIFRFMFGYVIHPSAEKIALEKNIELIATYKLTR
;
A
#
# COMPACT_ATOMS: atom_id res chain seq x y z
N MET A 1 8.87 -14.03 -6.73
CA MET A 1 7.45 -14.45 -6.66
C MET A 1 6.49 -13.27 -6.43
N GLY A 2 6.73 -12.36 -5.48
CA GLY A 2 5.79 -11.25 -5.19
C GLY A 2 5.46 -10.28 -6.33
N LYS A 3 6.41 -10.02 -7.26
CA LYS A 3 6.22 -9.05 -8.36
C LYS A 3 5.08 -9.40 -9.33
N VAL A 4 4.76 -10.69 -9.50
CA VAL A 4 3.69 -11.13 -10.42
C VAL A 4 2.36 -11.32 -9.69
N ILE A 5 2.39 -11.83 -8.46
CA ILE A 5 1.18 -12.25 -7.76
C ILE A 5 0.42 -11.07 -7.14
N LEU A 6 1.13 -10.08 -6.59
CA LEU A 6 0.49 -8.95 -5.92
C LEU A 6 -0.32 -8.07 -6.88
N PRO A 7 0.19 -7.67 -8.07
CA PRO A 7 -0.63 -6.95 -9.06
C PRO A 7 -1.91 -7.71 -9.46
N ALA A 8 -1.78 -9.02 -9.75
CA ALA A 8 -2.93 -9.85 -10.13
C ALA A 8 -3.99 -9.95 -9.01
N TYR A 9 -3.55 -10.07 -7.75
CA TYR A 9 -4.45 -10.04 -6.60
C TYR A 9 -5.15 -8.69 -6.44
N ILE A 10 -4.41 -7.59 -6.63
CA ILE A 10 -4.96 -6.24 -6.55
C ILE A 10 -6.03 -6.02 -7.63
N GLU A 11 -5.75 -6.44 -8.85
CA GLU A 11 -6.71 -6.37 -9.96
C GLU A 11 -7.96 -7.21 -9.68
N LYS A 12 -7.80 -8.48 -9.30
CA LYS A 12 -8.92 -9.40 -9.04
C LYS A 12 -9.80 -8.94 -7.87
N LYS A 13 -9.20 -8.43 -6.78
CA LYS A 13 -9.93 -8.10 -5.55
C LYS A 13 -10.46 -6.67 -5.52
N TYR A 14 -9.76 -5.72 -6.14
CA TYR A 14 -10.10 -4.28 -6.06
C TYR A 14 -10.44 -3.65 -7.41
N GLY A 15 -10.29 -4.39 -8.52
CA GLY A 15 -10.54 -3.87 -9.86
C GLY A 15 -9.53 -2.79 -10.28
N ILE A 16 -8.32 -2.81 -9.71
CA ILE A 16 -7.25 -1.86 -10.05
C ILE A 16 -6.27 -2.53 -11.01
N SER A 17 -6.25 -2.10 -12.26
CA SER A 17 -5.42 -2.63 -13.34
C SER A 17 -4.20 -1.73 -13.62
N GLU A 18 -3.34 -2.17 -14.55
CA GLU A 18 -2.15 -1.44 -15.01
C GLU A 18 -1.11 -1.18 -13.91
N VAL A 19 -1.11 -2.00 -12.85
CA VAL A 19 -0.22 -1.84 -11.70
C VAL A 19 1.14 -2.49 -11.95
N GLU A 20 2.19 -1.68 -11.96
CA GLU A 20 3.57 -2.14 -11.77
C GLU A 20 4.18 -1.49 -10.51
N PHE A 21 4.54 -2.31 -9.52
CA PHE A 21 5.14 -1.80 -8.28
C PHE A 21 6.63 -1.56 -8.42
N THR A 22 7.05 -0.37 -8.00
CA THR A 22 8.46 0.02 -7.85
C THR A 22 8.68 0.65 -6.48
N ARG A 23 9.94 0.67 -6.02
CA ARG A 23 10.33 1.44 -4.83
C ARG A 23 10.53 2.89 -5.26
N LYS A 24 9.88 3.82 -4.55
CA LYS A 24 9.93 5.25 -4.88
C LYS A 24 10.32 6.07 -3.66
N PHE A 25 11.27 6.96 -3.85
CA PHE A 25 11.68 7.97 -2.87
C PHE A 25 11.10 9.31 -3.31
N ILE A 26 10.28 9.92 -2.48
CA ILE A 26 9.54 11.15 -2.81
C ILE A 26 9.98 12.24 -1.84
N LYS A 27 10.52 13.33 -2.37
CA LYS A 27 10.91 14.49 -1.57
C LYS A 27 9.72 15.41 -1.33
N VAL A 28 9.40 15.67 -0.07
CA VAL A 28 8.31 16.55 0.38
C VAL A 28 8.85 17.44 1.49
N ASN A 29 8.74 18.77 1.34
CA ASN A 29 9.16 19.75 2.36
C ASN A 29 10.57 19.49 2.95
N GLN A 30 11.55 19.17 2.09
CA GLN A 30 12.94 18.83 2.44
C GLN A 30 13.14 17.47 3.14
N GLU A 31 12.08 16.72 3.40
CA GLU A 31 12.15 15.33 3.86
C GLU A 31 12.05 14.37 2.67
N GLU A 32 12.72 13.22 2.75
CA GLU A 32 12.57 12.14 1.78
C GLU A 32 11.70 11.02 2.39
N ILE A 33 10.62 10.69 1.70
CA ILE A 33 9.70 9.63 2.11
C ILE A 33 9.88 8.46 1.14
N GLU A 34 10.23 7.32 1.70
CA GLU A 34 10.29 6.07 0.95
C GLU A 34 8.92 5.38 0.94
N ILE A 35 8.46 4.98 -0.25
CA ILE A 35 7.32 4.09 -0.46
C ILE A 35 7.85 2.78 -1.06
N ASN A 36 7.72 1.68 -0.33
CA ASN A 36 8.29 0.40 -0.75
C ASN A 36 7.63 -0.17 -2.02
N LEU A 37 6.31 0.03 -2.15
CA LEU A 37 5.48 -0.46 -3.24
C LEU A 37 4.62 0.68 -3.76
N TYR A 38 5.20 1.50 -4.63
CA TYR A 38 4.51 2.57 -5.33
C TYR A 38 4.05 2.09 -6.71
N SER A 39 2.85 2.48 -7.12
CA SER A 39 2.40 2.32 -8.50
C SER A 39 1.34 3.37 -8.86
N GLU A 40 1.16 3.60 -10.15
CA GLU A 40 -0.06 4.19 -10.69
C GLU A 40 -0.82 3.10 -11.42
N GLY A 41 -2.15 3.10 -11.30
CA GLY A 41 -3.02 2.16 -12.00
C GLY A 41 -4.32 2.83 -12.39
N LYS A 42 -5.29 2.02 -12.79
CA LYS A 42 -6.64 2.49 -13.12
C LYS A 42 -7.70 1.63 -12.48
N ARG A 43 -8.80 2.26 -12.06
CA ARG A 43 -10.02 1.56 -11.66
C ARG A 43 -11.19 2.14 -12.42
N ASN A 44 -11.88 1.31 -13.20
CA ASN A 44 -12.93 1.75 -14.13
C ASN A 44 -12.46 2.88 -15.07
N GLY A 45 -11.20 2.82 -15.52
CA GLY A 45 -10.58 3.84 -16.38
C GLY A 45 -10.11 5.10 -15.65
N VAL A 46 -10.42 5.27 -14.36
CA VAL A 46 -10.01 6.44 -13.57
C VAL A 46 -8.61 6.20 -12.95
N PRO A 47 -7.66 7.15 -13.07
CA PRO A 47 -6.34 7.03 -12.47
C PRO A 47 -6.38 6.92 -10.94
N ILE A 48 -5.60 5.99 -10.39
CA ILE A 48 -5.44 5.77 -8.96
C ILE A 48 -3.96 5.58 -8.62
N VAL A 49 -3.52 6.10 -7.48
CA VAL A 49 -2.17 5.90 -6.96
C VAL A 49 -2.22 4.84 -5.87
N LEU A 50 -1.33 3.85 -5.97
CA LEU A 50 -1.17 2.81 -4.97
C LEU A 50 0.05 3.14 -4.12
N LEU A 51 -0.16 3.30 -2.82
CA LEU A 51 0.89 3.53 -1.84
C LEU A 51 0.94 2.31 -0.92
N GLY A 52 2.04 1.57 -0.99
CA GLY A 52 2.22 0.33 -0.25
C GLY A 52 3.50 0.28 0.58
N GLU A 53 3.37 -0.24 1.80
CA GLU A 53 4.51 -0.55 2.67
C GLU A 53 4.73 -2.07 2.76
N SER A 54 5.98 -2.52 2.67
CA SER A 54 6.31 -3.95 2.77
C SER A 54 7.02 -4.24 4.10
N ARG A 55 6.52 -5.21 4.86
CA ARG A 55 7.09 -5.66 6.14
C ARG A 55 6.99 -7.17 6.29
N SER A 56 7.99 -7.80 6.91
CA SER A 56 7.91 -9.24 7.20
C SER A 56 6.78 -9.57 8.19
N ARG A 57 6.63 -8.72 9.22
CA ARG A 57 5.56 -8.77 10.22
C ARG A 57 4.99 -7.38 10.39
N ILE A 58 3.67 -7.27 10.47
CA ILE A 58 2.95 -5.99 10.59
C ILE A 58 2.28 -5.94 11.97
N TYR A 59 2.69 -4.94 12.77
CA TYR A 59 2.07 -4.57 14.05
C TYR A 59 1.46 -3.17 13.98
N SER A 60 0.70 -2.79 15.00
CA SER A 60 0.12 -1.44 15.14
C SER A 60 1.14 -0.30 14.93
N ASN A 61 2.37 -0.46 15.44
CA ASN A 61 3.42 0.55 15.27
C ASN A 61 3.85 0.71 13.81
N ASP A 62 3.85 -0.38 13.02
CA ASP A 62 4.17 -0.31 11.60
C ASP A 62 3.08 0.44 10.83
N VAL A 63 1.81 0.17 11.15
CA VAL A 63 0.65 0.89 10.58
C VAL A 63 0.75 2.39 10.90
N ASN A 64 1.05 2.74 12.15
CA ASN A 64 1.19 4.15 12.57
C ASN A 64 2.36 4.86 11.86
N LYS A 65 3.51 4.19 11.70
CA LYS A 65 4.64 4.74 10.93
C LYS A 65 4.25 4.97 9.47
N PHE A 66 3.58 4.02 8.85
CA PHE A 66 3.09 4.17 7.48
C PHE A 66 2.11 5.34 7.35
N LEU A 67 1.15 5.47 8.27
CA LEU A 67 0.22 6.61 8.32
C LEU A 67 0.93 7.95 8.46
N ASN A 68 2.01 8.03 9.26
CA ASN A 68 2.77 9.28 9.40
C ASN A 68 3.47 9.67 8.10
N ASN A 69 3.97 8.71 7.32
CA ASN A 69 4.52 8.97 5.99
C ASN A 69 3.43 9.42 5.02
N LEU A 70 2.29 8.73 5.01
CA LEU A 70 1.14 9.07 4.17
C LEU A 70 0.60 10.48 4.45
N LYS A 71 0.45 10.87 5.72
CA LYS A 71 0.00 12.23 6.10
C LYS A 71 0.85 13.35 5.50
N LYS A 72 2.16 13.11 5.31
CA LYS A 72 3.07 14.08 4.72
C LYS A 72 2.98 14.07 3.18
N LEU A 73 2.79 12.90 2.58
CA LEU A 73 2.82 12.71 1.13
C LEU A 73 1.49 13.01 0.44
N GLU A 74 0.38 12.51 0.98
CA GLU A 74 -0.92 12.52 0.32
C GLU A 74 -1.48 13.91 -0.04
N PRO A 75 -1.24 14.98 0.75
CA PRO A 75 -1.68 16.33 0.37
C PRO A 75 -1.12 16.83 -0.96
N PHE A 76 -0.06 16.21 -1.48
CA PHE A 76 0.57 16.54 -2.77
C PHE A 76 0.12 15.62 -3.92
N LEU A 77 -0.83 14.72 -3.67
CA LEU A 77 -1.38 13.80 -4.65
C LEU A 77 -2.84 14.16 -4.95
N GLU A 78 -3.12 14.51 -6.20
CA GLU A 78 -4.47 14.92 -6.65
C GLU A 78 -5.34 13.74 -7.09
N LYS A 79 -4.79 12.53 -7.10
CA LYS A 79 -5.44 11.30 -7.56
C LYS A 79 -6.08 10.55 -6.39
N GLU A 80 -7.03 9.68 -6.68
CA GLU A 80 -7.51 8.71 -5.70
C GLU A 80 -6.32 7.85 -5.19
N ILE A 81 -6.35 7.47 -3.90
CA ILE A 81 -5.26 6.75 -3.26
C ILE A 81 -5.75 5.41 -2.69
N PHE A 82 -5.11 4.33 -3.12
CA PHE A 82 -5.24 3.00 -2.52
C PHE A 82 -4.06 2.76 -1.57
N ARG A 83 -4.35 2.67 -0.28
CA ARG A 83 -3.36 2.47 0.79
C ARG A 83 -3.32 1.01 1.19
N PHE A 84 -2.14 0.40 1.22
CA PHE A 84 -2.03 -0.98 1.67
C PHE A 84 -0.70 -1.28 2.38
N MET A 85 -0.69 -2.35 3.16
CA MET A 85 0.53 -2.95 3.68
C MET A 85 0.59 -4.41 3.26
N PHE A 86 1.79 -4.84 2.90
CA PHE A 86 2.06 -6.19 2.41
C PHE A 86 3.04 -6.91 3.32
N GLY A 87 2.71 -8.12 3.77
CA GLY A 87 3.59 -8.86 4.67
C GLY A 87 3.28 -10.34 4.84
N TYR A 88 4.07 -11.05 5.65
CA TYR A 88 3.86 -12.47 5.94
C TYR A 88 2.96 -12.67 7.16
N VAL A 89 3.28 -12.00 8.27
CA VAL A 89 2.45 -12.05 9.49
C VAL A 89 1.75 -10.72 9.69
N ILE A 90 0.44 -10.75 9.92
CA ILE A 90 -0.34 -9.60 10.37
C ILE A 90 -0.76 -9.90 11.81
N HIS A 91 -0.33 -9.05 12.75
CA HIS A 91 -0.74 -9.17 14.14
C HIS A 91 -2.13 -8.53 14.34
N PRO A 92 -2.99 -9.07 15.24
CA PRO A 92 -4.32 -8.49 15.48
C PRO A 92 -4.30 -7.00 15.86
N SER A 93 -3.23 -6.52 16.49
CA SER A 93 -3.07 -5.10 16.81
C SER A 93 -2.96 -4.20 15.57
N ALA A 94 -2.48 -4.72 14.44
CA ALA A 94 -2.45 -3.99 13.17
C ALA A 94 -3.84 -3.92 12.54
N GLU A 95 -4.60 -5.02 12.58
CA GLU A 95 -5.91 -5.14 11.93
C GLU A 95 -6.89 -4.06 12.42
N LYS A 96 -6.94 -3.83 13.74
CA LYS A 96 -7.81 -2.81 14.32
C LYS A 96 -7.55 -1.41 13.74
N ILE A 97 -6.28 -0.98 13.75
CA ILE A 97 -5.90 0.36 13.30
C ILE A 97 -6.04 0.49 11.78
N ALA A 98 -5.65 -0.54 11.03
CA ALA A 98 -5.72 -0.53 9.58
C ALA A 98 -7.17 -0.41 9.08
N LEU A 99 -8.11 -1.12 9.71
CA LEU A 99 -9.53 -1.00 9.41
C LEU A 99 -10.06 0.42 9.68
N GLU A 100 -9.77 0.97 10.86
CA GLU A 100 -10.18 2.34 11.24
C GLU A 100 -9.60 3.42 10.32
N LYS A 101 -8.47 3.14 9.66
CA LYS A 101 -7.72 4.11 8.83
C LYS A 101 -7.76 3.80 7.33
N ASN A 102 -8.62 2.87 6.91
CA ASN A 102 -8.79 2.46 5.52
C ASN A 102 -7.47 2.07 4.83
N ILE A 103 -6.70 1.19 5.50
CA ILE A 103 -5.49 0.57 4.97
C ILE A 103 -5.78 -0.93 4.76
N GLU A 104 -5.60 -1.41 3.54
CA GLU A 104 -5.71 -2.85 3.28
C GLU A 104 -4.47 -3.58 3.82
N LEU A 105 -4.68 -4.68 4.55
CA LEU A 105 -3.60 -5.57 4.97
C LEU A 105 -3.58 -6.83 4.11
N ILE A 106 -2.53 -6.99 3.30
CA ILE A 106 -2.36 -8.08 2.36
C ILE A 106 -1.30 -9.05 2.90
N ALA A 107 -1.74 -10.25 3.28
CA ALA A 107 -0.84 -11.32 3.67
C ALA A 107 -0.39 -12.14 2.46
N THR A 108 0.91 -12.34 2.30
CA THR A 108 1.54 -13.17 1.26
C THR A 108 0.91 -14.56 1.14
N TYR A 109 0.60 -15.26 2.24
CA TYR A 109 0.00 -16.59 2.22
C TYR A 109 -1.48 -16.60 1.76
N LYS A 110 -2.14 -15.44 1.74
CA LYS A 110 -3.50 -15.28 1.19
C LYS A 110 -3.48 -15.09 -0.33
N LEU A 111 -2.32 -14.82 -0.93
CA LEU A 111 -2.20 -14.58 -2.37
C LEU A 111 -2.23 -15.88 -3.20
N THR A 112 -1.99 -17.03 -2.58
CA THR A 112 -1.90 -18.34 -3.24
C THR A 112 -3.12 -19.22 -3.04
N ARG A 113 -4.20 -18.69 -2.45
CA ARG A 113 -5.46 -19.40 -2.22
C ARG A 113 -6.59 -18.81 -3.06
#